data_AF-A0A915J4X4-F1
#
_entry.id   AF-A0A915J4X4-F1
#
_cell.length_a   1.000
_cell.length_b   1.000
_cell.length_c   1.000
_cell.angle_alpha   90.00
_cell.angle_beta   90.00
_cell.angle_gamma   90.00
#
_symmetry.space_group_name_H-M   'P 1'
#
loop_
_entity.id
_entity.type
_entity.pdbx_description
1 polymer ?
#
loop_
_entity_poly.entity_id
_entity_poly.type
_entity_poly.pdbx_seq_one_letter_code
_entity_poly.pdbx_strand_id
1 'polypeptide(L)'
;MFYRTKKKYFAGVGVWQTAFRTTKPKSAPVNGVTVIPILKDSTSGRIWFVLEKQFRIPVMSFTLEFPAGLVDPNESIEQSAMRELK
;
A
#
# COMPACT_ATOMS: atom_id res chain seq x y z
N MET A 1 -14.74 5.53 5.28
CA MET A 1 -15.99 5.38 6.08
C MET A 1 -15.69 4.46 7.26
N PHE A 2 -16.04 4.86 8.48
CA PHE A 2 -15.84 4.02 9.67
C PHE A 2 -17.08 3.14 9.87
N TYR A 3 -16.88 1.84 10.04
CA TYR A 3 -17.95 0.88 10.32
C TYR A 3 -17.77 0.32 11.72
N ARG A 4 -18.88 0.12 12.43
CA ARG A 4 -18.91 -0.49 13.75
C ARG A 4 -19.39 -1.93 13.61
N THR A 5 -18.51 -2.90 13.85
CA THR A 5 -18.83 -4.33 13.73
C THR A 5 -18.80 -4.97 15.11
N LYS A 6 -19.93 -5.59 15.53
CA LYS A 6 -19.98 -6.42 16.73
C LYS A 6 -19.43 -7.80 16.39
N LYS A 7 -18.43 -8.28 17.14
CA LYS A 7 -17.87 -9.62 16.96
C LYS A 7 -17.93 -10.38 18.28
N LYS A 8 -18.46 -11.61 18.22
CA LYS A 8 -18.59 -12.49 19.37
C LYS A 8 -17.29 -13.26 19.53
N TYR A 9 -16.67 -13.15 20.69
CA TYR A 9 -15.45 -13.83 21.06
C TYR A 9 -15.73 -14.81 22.20
N PHE A 10 -14.79 -15.72 22.47
CA PHE A 10 -14.90 -16.70 23.55
C PHE A 10 -15.20 -16.08 24.93
N ALA A 11 -14.73 -14.85 25.17
CA ALA A 11 -14.94 -14.12 26.43
C ALA A 11 -16.15 -13.15 26.44
N GLY A 12 -16.93 -13.05 25.35
CA GLY A 12 -18.08 -12.15 25.27
C GLY A 12 -18.23 -11.42 23.94
N VAL A 13 -19.10 -10.39 23.89
CA VAL A 13 -19.31 -9.57 22.68
C VAL A 13 -18.43 -8.32 22.75
N GLY A 14 -17.50 -8.21 21.80
CA GLY A 14 -16.69 -7.01 21.59
C GLY A 14 -17.22 -6.15 20.45
N VAL A 15 -16.95 -4.85 20.50
CA VAL A 15 -17.24 -3.90 19.42
C VAL A 15 -15.92 -3.49 18.78
N TRP A 16 -15.86 -3.56 17.44
CA TRP A 16 -14.74 -3.06 16.65
C TRP A 16 -15.17 -1.85 15.81
N GLN A 17 -14.31 -0.84 15.75
CA GLN A 17 -14.42 0.24 14.78
C GLN A 17 -13.36 0.03 13.69
N THR A 18 -13.80 -0.11 12.46
CA THR A 18 -12.95 -0.47 11.32
C THR A 18 -13.04 0.60 10.24
N ALA A 19 -11.93 0.87 9.56
CA ALA A 19 -11.88 1.77 8.41
C ALA A 19 -11.47 0.99 7.16
N PHE A 20 -12.10 1.33 6.02
CA PHE A 20 -11.78 0.77 4.72
C PHE A 20 -11.72 1.86 3.65
N ARG A 21 -10.92 1.62 2.61
CA ARG A 21 -10.93 2.42 1.37
C ARG A 21 -12.23 2.17 0.62
N THR A 22 -12.85 3.22 0.09
CA THR A 22 -14.07 3.14 -0.73
C THR A 22 -13.79 2.82 -2.20
N THR A 23 -12.52 2.86 -2.62
CA THR A 23 -12.10 2.81 -4.03
C THR A 23 -11.51 1.46 -4.45
N LYS A 24 -11.54 0.43 -3.58
CA LYS A 24 -10.96 -0.88 -3.94
C LYS A 24 -11.75 -1.51 -5.11
N PRO A 25 -11.10 -1.88 -6.23
CA PRO A 25 -11.77 -2.66 -7.26
C PRO A 25 -12.24 -4.01 -6.69
N LYS A 26 -13.48 -4.42 -7.00
CA LYS A 26 -14.02 -5.71 -6.54
C LYS A 26 -13.23 -6.91 -7.08
N SER A 27 -12.65 -6.76 -8.27
CA SER A 27 -11.81 -7.75 -8.93
C SER A 27 -10.40 -7.85 -8.34
N ALA A 28 -9.95 -6.86 -7.57
CA ALA A 28 -8.60 -6.85 -7.02
C ALA A 28 -8.54 -7.56 -5.66
N PRO A 29 -7.60 -8.49 -5.43
CA PRO A 29 -7.45 -9.16 -4.14
C PRO A 29 -6.94 -8.21 -3.05
N VAL A 30 -6.15 -7.20 -3.43
CA VAL A 30 -5.52 -6.21 -2.53
C VAL A 30 -5.93 -4.78 -2.90
N ASN A 31 -5.63 -3.80 -2.04
CA ASN A 31 -5.93 -2.39 -2.30
C ASN A 31 -4.90 -1.69 -3.19
N GLY A 32 -3.66 -2.13 -3.12
CA GLY A 32 -2.52 -1.43 -3.68
C GLY A 32 -1.26 -2.27 -3.53
N VAL A 33 -0.17 -1.74 -4.07
CA VAL A 33 1.16 -2.34 -4.09
C VAL A 33 2.18 -1.38 -3.49
N THR A 34 3.25 -1.95 -2.93
CA THR A 34 4.46 -1.23 -2.53
C THR A 34 5.63 -1.95 -3.17
N VAL A 35 6.44 -1.23 -3.92
CA VAL A 35 7.56 -1.77 -4.69
C VAL A 35 8.84 -1.56 -3.91
N ILE A 36 9.65 -2.60 -3.73
CA ILE A 36 11.00 -2.47 -3.14
C ILE A 36 12.01 -2.50 -4.29
N PRO A 37 12.46 -1.36 -4.82
CA PRO A 37 13.27 -1.32 -6.03
C PRO A 37 14.73 -1.45 -5.63
N ILE A 38 15.38 -2.50 -6.10
CA ILE A 38 16.78 -2.81 -5.81
C ILE A 38 17.62 -2.45 -7.04
N LEU A 39 18.34 -1.34 -6.96
CA LEU A 39 19.30 -0.93 -7.98
C LEU A 39 20.67 -1.48 -7.62
N LYS A 40 21.19 -2.39 -8.45
CA LYS A 40 22.53 -2.95 -8.30
C LYS A 40 23.49 -2.21 -9.22
N ASP A 41 24.51 -1.58 -8.65
CA ASP A 41 25.60 -1.00 -9.41
C ASP A 41 26.61 -2.12 -9.74
N SER A 42 26.68 -2.50 -11.02
CA SER A 42 27.58 -3.55 -11.50
C SER A 42 29.06 -3.17 -11.42
N THR A 43 29.38 -1.87 -11.32
CA THR A 43 30.76 -1.38 -11.27
C THR A 43 31.29 -1.34 -9.85
N SER A 44 30.51 -0.79 -8.92
CA SER A 44 30.93 -0.67 -7.50
C SER A 44 30.48 -1.84 -6.61
N GLY A 45 29.58 -2.69 -7.10
CA GLY A 45 28.96 -3.76 -6.32
C GLY A 45 27.95 -3.27 -5.27
N ARG A 46 27.65 -1.97 -5.23
CA ARG A 46 26.72 -1.38 -4.26
C ARG A 46 25.27 -1.71 -4.62
N ILE A 47 24.46 -1.82 -3.58
CA ILE A 47 23.00 -1.96 -3.69
C ILE A 47 22.37 -0.68 -3.17
N TRP A 48 21.46 -0.13 -3.97
CA TRP A 48 20.70 1.06 -3.64
C TRP A 48 19.21 0.75 -3.64
N PHE A 49 18.48 1.43 -2.76
CA PHE A 49 17.04 1.46 -2.79
C PHE A 49 16.56 2.76 -3.41
N VAL A 50 15.57 2.68 -4.27
CA VAL A 50 14.88 3.87 -4.80
C VAL A 50 13.71 4.18 -3.87
N LEU A 51 13.67 5.43 -3.39
CA LEU A 51 12.63 5.95 -2.50
C LEU A 51 12.04 7.22 -3.09
N GLU A 52 10.80 7.51 -2.70
CA GLU A 52 10.09 8.74 -3.05
C GLU A 52 10.00 9.66 -1.84
N LYS A 53 10.25 10.96 -2.07
CA LYS A 53 9.97 12.01 -1.09
C LYS A 53 8.64 12.67 -1.43
N GLN A 54 7.61 12.45 -0.63
CA GLN A 54 6.28 13.02 -0.88
C GLN A 54 5.68 13.67 0.38
N PHE A 55 4.93 14.76 0.19
CA PHE A 55 4.17 15.38 1.27
C PHE A 55 2.87 14.61 1.51
N ARG A 56 2.71 14.06 2.71
CA ARG A 56 1.52 13.28 3.08
C ARG A 56 0.61 14.11 3.96
N ILE A 57 -0.53 14.53 3.41
CA ILE A 57 -1.58 15.28 4.15
C ILE A 57 -1.94 14.60 5.49
N PRO A 58 -2.13 13.26 5.58
CA PRO A 58 -2.50 12.63 6.86
C PRO A 58 -1.50 12.81 8.00
N VAL A 59 -0.22 13.04 7.70
CA VAL A 59 0.84 13.26 8.69
C VAL A 59 1.45 14.66 8.61
N MET A 60 0.91 15.53 7.74
CA MET A 60 1.30 16.93 7.54
C MET A 60 2.82 17.16 7.40
N SER A 61 3.53 16.24 6.75
CA SER A 61 4.99 16.27 6.61
C SER A 61 5.47 15.57 5.35
N PHE A 62 6.74 15.82 4.98
CA PHE A 62 7.42 15.03 3.96
C PHE A 62 7.82 13.68 4.53
N THR A 63 7.52 12.64 3.77
CA THR A 63 7.82 11.24 4.08
C THR A 63 8.79 10.70 3.05
N LEU A 64 9.66 9.77 3.48
CA LEU A 64 10.45 8.94 2.59
C LEU A 64 9.80 7.56 2.58
N GLU A 65 9.30 7.15 1.43
CA GLU A 65 8.57 5.89 1.26
C GLU A 65 9.08 5.15 0.03
N PHE A 66 8.80 3.85 -0.03
CA PHE A 66 8.95 3.10 -1.26
C PHE A 66 7.86 3.51 -2.27
N PRO A 67 8.13 3.46 -3.59
CA PRO A 67 7.09 3.66 -4.61
C PRO A 67 5.90 2.76 -4.35
N ALA A 68 4.70 3.33 -4.34
CA ALA A 68 3.49 2.63 -3.96
C ALA A 68 2.26 3.29 -4.53
N GLY A 69 1.27 2.47 -4.90
CA GLY A 69 0.00 2.98 -5.41
C GLY A 69 -1.11 1.95 -5.40
N LEU A 70 -2.26 2.36 -5.94
CA LEU A 70 -3.47 1.53 -5.93
C LEU A 70 -3.48 0.58 -7.13
N VAL A 71 -4.10 -0.59 -6.94
CA VAL A 71 -4.36 -1.50 -8.05
C VAL A 71 -5.57 -0.98 -8.82
N ASP A 72 -5.42 -0.88 -10.14
CA ASP A 72 -6.50 -0.48 -11.04
C ASP A 72 -7.37 -1.67 -11.47
N PRO A 73 -8.62 -1.43 -11.90
CA PRO A 73 -9.45 -2.50 -12.45
C PRO A 73 -8.76 -3.19 -13.64
N ASN A 74 -8.79 -4.53 -13.63
CA ASN A 74 -8.26 -5.38 -14.69
C ASN A 74 -6.73 -5.37 -14.84
N GLU A 75 -6.00 -4.87 -13.85
CA GLU A 75 -4.55 -4.94 -13.78
C GLU A 75 -4.10 -6.10 -12.86
N SER A 76 -3.04 -6.82 -13.22
CA SER A 76 -2.38 -7.77 -12.30
C SER A 76 -1.58 -7.00 -11.24
N ILE A 77 -1.27 -7.66 -10.11
CA ILE A 77 -0.47 -7.04 -9.04
C ILE A 77 0.92 -6.62 -9.56
N GLU A 78 1.52 -7.44 -10.41
CA GLU A 78 2.83 -7.18 -11.02
C GLU A 78 2.78 -6.02 -12.02
N GLN A 79 1.71 -5.93 -12.81
CA GLN A 79 1.51 -4.80 -13.72
C GLN A 79 1.38 -3.48 -12.95
N SER A 80 0.57 -3.46 -11.88
CA SER A 80 0.46 -2.28 -10.99
C SER A 80 1.82 -1.92 -10.41
N ALA A 81 2.58 -2.90 -9.91
CA ALA A 81 3.91 -2.66 -9.35
C ALA A 81 4.88 -2.06 -10.38
N MET A 82 4.87 -2.55 -11.62
CA MET A 82 5.72 -2.01 -12.68
C MET A 82 5.29 -0.62 -13.14
N ARG A 83 4.00 -0.28 -13.06
CA ARG A 83 3.47 1.05 -13.38
C ARG A 83 3.83 2.07 -12.31
N GLU A 84 3.67 1.72 -11.03
CA GLU A 84 4.00 2.62 -9.90
C GLU A 84 5.52 2.83 -9.74
N LEU A 85 6.35 1.96 -10.31
CA LEU A 85 7.81 2.14 -10.31
C LEU A 85 8.32 3.06 -11.43
N LYS A 86 7.59 3.18 -12.55
CA LYS A 86 8.01 3.92 -13.75
C LYS A 86 7.78 5.41 -13.61
#